data_AF-A0A953YYI8-F1
#
_entry.id   AF-A0A953YYI8-F1
#
_cell.length_a   1.000
_cell.length_b   1.000
_cell.length_c   1.000
_cell.angle_alpha   90.00
_cell.angle_beta   90.00
_cell.angle_gamma   90.00
#
_symmetry.space_group_name_H-M   'P 1'
#
loop_
_entity.id
_entity.type
_entity.pdbx_description
1 polymer ?
#
loop_
_entity_poly.entity_id
_entity_poly.type
_entity_poly.pdbx_seq_one_letter_code
_entity_poly.pdbx_strand_id
1 'polypeptide(L)'
;MISINTDLLGRLKKADASAWYEMWDVFGPSIERLIGSIASRYFGQETIKDVSQETLARVYQEIAKFDPNRGVKFSTWLYAIAKHVVYSELTSRNAQKRGGGSKPMSLDQTLYEVSTSAPPDAEFEM
;
A
#
# COMPACT_ATOMS: atom_id res chain seq x y z
N MET A 1 -25.09 -8.19 10.34
CA MET A 1 -24.20 -8.05 9.16
C MET A 1 -24.84 -7.01 8.27
N ILE A 2 -24.27 -5.80 8.18
CA ILE A 2 -24.84 -4.72 7.38
C ILE A 2 -24.67 -5.09 5.91
N SER A 3 -25.78 -5.31 5.21
CA SER A 3 -25.80 -5.59 3.78
C SER A 3 -25.96 -4.28 3.03
N ILE A 4 -25.11 -4.02 2.04
CA ILE A 4 -25.37 -2.95 1.08
C ILE A 4 -26.67 -3.27 0.35
N ASN A 5 -27.63 -2.36 0.41
CA ASN A 5 -28.84 -2.45 -0.40
C ASN A 5 -28.61 -1.82 -1.78
N THR A 6 -29.54 -2.07 -2.71
CA THR A 6 -29.45 -1.57 -4.08
C THR A 6 -29.46 -0.03 -4.14
N ASP A 7 -30.15 0.62 -3.21
CA ASP A 7 -30.21 2.09 -3.13
C ASP A 7 -28.84 2.71 -2.78
N LEU A 8 -28.21 2.24 -1.70
CA LEU A 8 -26.89 2.69 -1.26
C LEU A 8 -25.85 2.45 -2.36
N LEU A 9 -25.90 1.28 -3.04
CA LEU A 9 -25.02 1.02 -4.18
C LEU A 9 -25.27 2.00 -5.34
N GLY A 10 -26.52 2.31 -5.64
CA GLY A 10 -26.89 3.29 -6.67
C GLY A 10 -26.35 4.68 -6.36
N ARG A 11 -26.41 5.10 -5.09
CA ARG A 11 -25.88 6.38 -4.61
C ARG A 11 -24.35 6.42 -4.61
N LEU A 12 -23.69 5.34 -4.20
CA LEU A 12 -22.24 5.20 -4.28
C LEU A 12 -21.74 5.36 -5.73
N LYS A 13 -22.42 4.73 -6.69
CA LYS A 13 -22.10 4.85 -8.13
C LYS A 13 -22.32 6.26 -8.69
N LYS A 14 -23.17 7.08 -8.05
CA LYS A 14 -23.42 8.48 -8.41
C LYS A 14 -22.51 9.47 -7.66
N ALA A 15 -21.51 8.97 -6.92
CA ALA A 15 -20.60 9.80 -6.11
C ALA A 15 -21.31 10.66 -5.05
N ASP A 16 -22.42 10.18 -4.48
CA ASP A 16 -23.09 10.83 -3.35
C ASP A 16 -22.20 10.79 -2.10
N ALA A 17 -21.78 11.97 -1.61
CA ALA A 17 -20.87 12.09 -0.46
C ALA A 17 -21.42 11.44 0.82
N SER A 18 -22.72 11.52 1.05
CA SER A 18 -23.34 10.93 2.25
C SER A 18 -23.39 9.41 2.19
N ALA A 19 -23.57 8.83 0.99
CA ALA A 19 -23.47 7.39 0.78
C ALA A 19 -22.04 6.87 1.00
N TRP A 20 -21.03 7.63 0.55
CA TRP A 20 -19.62 7.31 0.80
C TRP A 20 -19.27 7.36 2.29
N TYR A 21 -19.79 8.37 3.02
CA TYR A 21 -19.62 8.44 4.46
C TYR A 21 -20.28 7.26 5.17
N GLU A 22 -21.54 6.92 4.84
CA GLU A 22 -22.26 5.78 5.41
C GLU A 22 -21.52 4.46 5.18
N MET A 23 -21.01 4.25 3.96
CA MET A 23 -20.20 3.07 3.64
C MET A 23 -18.91 3.04 4.46
N TRP A 24 -18.21 4.18 4.59
CA TRP A 24 -16.96 4.24 5.33
C TRP A 24 -17.13 4.06 6.84
N ASP A 25 -18.17 4.63 7.43
CA ASP A 25 -18.50 4.47 8.85
C ASP A 25 -18.69 2.98 9.22
N VAL A 26 -19.31 2.22 8.31
CA VAL A 26 -19.55 0.77 8.50
C VAL A 26 -18.30 -0.08 8.27
N PHE A 27 -17.55 0.17 7.19
CA PHE A 27 -16.47 -0.74 6.76
C PHE A 27 -15.07 -0.26 7.12
N GLY A 28 -14.85 1.05 7.27
CA GLY A 28 -13.57 1.68 7.56
C GLY A 28 -12.83 1.06 8.75
N PRO A 29 -13.46 0.95 9.94
CA PRO A 29 -12.81 0.34 11.11
C PRO A 29 -12.42 -1.13 10.90
N SER A 30 -13.11 -1.85 10.02
CA SER A 30 -12.78 -3.25 9.69
C SER A 30 -11.67 -3.33 8.64
N ILE A 31 -11.63 -2.38 7.70
CA ILE A 31 -10.54 -2.23 6.73
C ILE A 31 -9.23 -1.88 7.43
N GLU A 32 -9.23 -0.90 8.34
CA GLU A 32 -8.05 -0.51 9.11
C GLU A 32 -7.51 -1.68 9.95
N ARG A 33 -8.39 -2.43 10.61
CA ARG A 33 -8.01 -3.66 11.35
C ARG A 33 -7.45 -4.74 10.43
N LEU A 34 -8.03 -4.94 9.25
CA LEU A 34 -7.53 -5.88 8.25
C LEU A 34 -6.12 -5.49 7.79
N ILE A 35 -5.92 -4.23 7.41
CA ILE A 35 -4.62 -3.68 6.99
C ILE A 35 -3.59 -3.88 8.11
N GLY A 36 -3.93 -3.48 9.34
CA GLY A 36 -3.06 -3.67 10.51
C GLY A 36 -2.74 -5.14 10.75
N SER A 37 -3.70 -6.06 10.58
CA SER A 37 -3.44 -7.49 10.77
C SER A 37 -2.44 -8.05 9.76
N ILE A 38 -2.46 -7.57 8.51
CA ILE A 38 -1.56 -8.03 7.44
C ILE A 38 -0.18 -7.40 7.56
N ALA A 39 -0.11 -6.12 7.93
CA ALA A 39 1.09 -5.30 7.79
C ALA A 39 1.61 -4.71 9.10
N SER A 40 1.13 -5.15 10.27
CA SER A 40 1.53 -4.65 11.61
C SER A 40 3.05 -4.61 11.84
N ARG A 41 3.81 -5.54 11.24
CA ARG A 41 5.28 -5.58 11.36
C ARG A 41 5.99 -4.51 10.51
N TYR A 42 5.30 -3.90 9.56
CA TYR A 42 5.86 -2.99 8.56
C TYR A 42 5.24 -1.59 8.58
N PHE A 43 4.01 -1.46 9.06
CA PHE A 43 3.23 -0.22 9.01
C PHE A 43 3.03 0.36 10.41
N GLY A 44 3.30 1.67 10.54
CA GLY A 44 2.81 2.46 11.67
C GLY A 44 1.33 2.85 11.46
N GLN A 45 0.73 3.44 12.49
CA GLN A 45 -0.69 3.85 12.45
C GLN A 45 -1.00 4.86 11.33
N GLU A 46 -0.07 5.78 11.05
CA GLU A 46 -0.21 6.74 9.95
C GLU A 46 -0.26 6.03 8.58
N THR A 47 0.67 5.10 8.33
CA THR A 47 0.63 4.28 7.11
C THR A 47 -0.66 3.48 6.98
N ILE A 48 -1.21 2.96 8.08
CA ILE A 48 -2.50 2.24 8.04
C ILE A 48 -3.60 3.18 7.54
N LYS A 49 -3.64 4.42 8.03
CA LYS A 49 -4.60 5.44 7.57
C LYS A 49 -4.40 5.80 6.10
N ASP A 50 -3.16 5.95 5.65
CA ASP A 50 -2.86 6.28 4.24
C ASP A 50 -3.30 5.15 3.31
N VAL A 51 -2.99 3.89 3.66
CA VAL A 51 -3.40 2.71 2.91
C VAL A 51 -4.92 2.53 2.92
N SER A 52 -5.59 2.89 4.02
CA SER A 52 -7.05 2.93 4.10
C SER A 52 -7.65 3.98 3.16
N GLN A 53 -7.04 5.17 3.05
CA GLN A 53 -7.46 6.21 2.11
C GLN A 53 -7.24 5.78 0.66
N GLU A 54 -6.09 5.19 0.34
CA GLU A 54 -5.82 4.63 -0.99
C GLU A 54 -6.82 3.50 -1.33
N THR A 55 -7.18 2.67 -0.35
CA THR A 55 -8.25 1.67 -0.50
C THR A 55 -9.56 2.34 -0.88
N LEU A 56 -9.96 3.41 -0.19
CA LEU A 56 -11.18 4.17 -0.51
C LEU A 56 -11.12 4.76 -1.92
N ALA A 57 -9.99 5.33 -2.32
CA ALA A 57 -9.78 5.86 -3.68
C ALA A 57 -9.91 4.76 -4.74
N ARG A 58 -9.35 3.57 -4.50
CA ARG A 58 -9.45 2.44 -5.42
C ARG A 58 -10.87 1.90 -5.51
N VAL A 59 -11.60 1.86 -4.40
CA VAL A 59 -13.02 1.49 -4.37
C VAL A 59 -13.83 2.50 -5.19
N TYR A 60 -13.57 3.81 -5.03
CA TYR A 60 -14.22 4.86 -5.82
C TYR A 60 -14.03 4.67 -7.33
N GLN A 61 -12.83 4.29 -7.76
CA GLN A 61 -12.55 4.02 -9.18
C GLN A 61 -13.25 2.76 -9.71
N GLU A 62 -13.39 1.72 -8.87
CA GLU A 62 -13.89 0.41 -9.29
C GLU A 62 -15.39 0.21 -9.03
N ILE A 63 -16.05 1.07 -8.24
CA ILE A 63 -17.44 0.90 -7.80
C ILE A 63 -18.43 0.79 -8.97
N ALA A 64 -18.19 1.52 -10.07
CA ALA A 64 -19.04 1.48 -11.25
C ALA A 64 -19.15 0.06 -11.84
N LYS A 65 -18.05 -0.71 -11.74
CA LYS A 65 -17.93 -2.08 -12.26
C LYS A 65 -18.51 -3.14 -11.33
N PHE A 66 -18.75 -2.83 -10.06
CA PHE A 66 -19.34 -3.77 -9.12
C PHE A 66 -20.78 -4.10 -9.54
N ASP A 67 -21.07 -5.40 -9.68
CA ASP A 67 -22.38 -5.91 -10.07
C ASP A 67 -22.87 -6.93 -9.02
N PRO A 68 -23.90 -6.58 -8.22
CA PRO A 68 -24.42 -7.45 -7.17
C PRO A 68 -25.06 -8.74 -7.74
N ASN A 69 -25.45 -8.76 -9.01
CA ASN A 69 -26.09 -9.93 -9.64
C ASN A 69 -25.09 -11.07 -9.91
N ARG A 70 -23.78 -10.81 -9.82
CA ARG A 70 -22.72 -11.83 -9.99
C ARG A 70 -22.56 -12.75 -8.77
N GLY A 71 -23.36 -12.57 -7.72
CA GLY A 71 -23.36 -13.44 -6.53
C GLY A 71 -22.25 -13.16 -5.52
N VAL A 72 -21.37 -12.20 -5.78
CA VAL A 72 -20.32 -11.78 -4.84
C VAL A 72 -20.86 -10.69 -3.91
N LYS A 73 -20.74 -10.90 -2.59
CA LYS A 73 -21.10 -9.89 -1.59
C LYS A 73 -20.20 -8.66 -1.72
N PHE A 74 -20.77 -7.47 -1.54
CA PHE A 74 -20.02 -6.21 -1.57
C PHE A 74 -18.83 -6.21 -0.61
N SER A 75 -19.01 -6.69 0.63
CA SER A 75 -17.94 -6.78 1.61
C SER A 75 -16.77 -7.66 1.14
N THR A 76 -17.05 -8.75 0.44
CA THR A 76 -16.02 -9.64 -0.11
C THR A 76 -15.21 -8.93 -1.19
N TRP A 77 -15.90 -8.22 -2.09
CA TRP A 77 -15.25 -7.43 -3.15
C TRP A 77 -14.43 -6.27 -2.55
N LEU A 78 -14.97 -5.55 -1.58
CA LEU A 78 -14.31 -4.47 -0.87
C LEU A 78 -13.03 -4.94 -0.17
N TYR A 79 -13.09 -6.06 0.57
CA TYR A 79 -11.91 -6.62 1.24
C TYR A 79 -10.88 -7.20 0.26
N ALA A 80 -11.29 -7.63 -0.94
CA ALA A 80 -10.35 -7.99 -1.98
C ALA A 80 -9.53 -6.77 -2.43
N ILE A 81 -10.19 -5.62 -2.69
CA ILE A 81 -9.51 -4.36 -3.02
C ILE A 81 -8.55 -3.96 -1.89
N ALA A 82 -9.00 -3.94 -0.64
CA ALA A 82 -8.16 -3.60 0.51
C ALA A 82 -6.88 -4.47 0.57
N LYS A 83 -7.02 -5.80 0.43
CA LYS A 83 -5.88 -6.71 0.40
C LYS A 83 -4.92 -6.39 -0.75
N HIS A 84 -5.44 -6.12 -1.94
CA HIS A 84 -4.60 -5.76 -3.08
C HIS A 84 -3.79 -4.49 -2.83
N VAL A 85 -4.41 -3.45 -2.25
CA VAL A 85 -3.70 -2.21 -1.91
C VAL A 85 -2.60 -2.47 -0.88
N VAL A 86 -2.89 -3.23 0.18
CA VAL A 86 -1.88 -3.59 1.21
C VAL A 86 -0.70 -4.35 0.60
N TYR A 87 -0.95 -5.36 -0.23
CA TYR A 87 0.12 -6.12 -0.85
C TYR A 87 0.91 -5.29 -1.86
N SER A 88 0.26 -4.38 -2.58
CA SER A 88 0.94 -3.45 -3.49
C SER A 88 1.89 -2.54 -2.71
N GLU A 89 1.45 -2.01 -1.58
CA GLU A 89 2.27 -1.14 -0.73
C GLU A 89 3.47 -1.89 -0.14
N LEU A 90 3.26 -3.11 0.38
CA LEU A 90 4.34 -3.96 0.87
C LEU A 90 5.37 -4.28 -0.23
N THR A 91 4.90 -4.55 -1.45
CA THR A 91 5.76 -4.83 -2.60
C THR A 91 6.58 -3.58 -2.99
N SER A 92 5.92 -2.42 -3.06
CA SER A 92 6.56 -1.13 -3.36
C SER A 92 7.67 -0.81 -2.36
N ARG A 93 7.41 -0.94 -1.05
CA ARG A 93 8.40 -0.72 0.00
C ARG A 93 9.59 -1.67 -0.08
N ASN A 94 9.33 -2.95 -0.35
CA ASN A 94 10.41 -3.92 -0.50
C ASN A 94 11.29 -3.63 -1.73
N ALA A 95 10.71 -3.12 -2.82
CA ALA A 95 11.46 -2.69 -4.00
C ALA A 95 12.32 -1.45 -3.70
N GLN A 96 11.79 -0.46 -2.99
CA GLN A 96 12.54 0.73 -2.57
C GLN A 96 13.73 0.36 -1.67
N LYS A 97 13.54 -0.54 -0.70
CA LYS A 97 14.62 -1.04 0.16
C LYS A 97 15.71 -1.80 -0.60
N ARG A 98 15.40 -2.36 -1.77
CA ARG A 98 16.36 -3.06 -2.66
C ARG A 98 17.02 -2.11 -3.66
N GLY A 99 17.05 -0.81 -3.37
CA GLY A 99 17.72 0.19 -4.18
C GLY A 99 16.86 0.81 -5.27
N GLY A 100 15.58 0.44 -5.41
CA GLY A 100 14.64 1.17 -6.29
C GLY A 100 15.14 1.39 -7.72
N GLY A 101 15.94 0.46 -8.28
CA GLY A 101 16.55 0.61 -9.60
C GLY A 101 17.94 1.28 -9.64
N SER A 102 18.49 1.75 -8.52
CA SER A 102 19.92 2.07 -8.41
C SER A 102 20.74 0.79 -8.51
N LYS A 103 21.68 0.76 -9.46
CA LYS A 103 22.75 -0.25 -9.47
C LYS A 103 23.38 -0.23 -8.07
N PRO A 104 23.49 -1.38 -7.36
CA PRO A 104 24.33 -1.40 -6.17
C PRO A 104 25.70 -0.90 -6.59
N MET A 105 26.26 0.06 -5.85
CA MET A 105 27.66 0.46 -6.04
C MET A 105 28.49 -0.82 -6.09
N SER A 106 29.21 -1.01 -7.19
CA SER A 106 30.07 -2.17 -7.33
C SER A 106 31.13 -2.11 -6.24
N LEU A 107 31.21 -3.13 -5.39
CA LEU A 107 32.25 -3.27 -4.37
C LEU A 107 33.66 -3.12 -4.98
N ASP A 108 33.80 -3.53 -6.23
CA ASP A 108 35.01 -3.41 -7.04
C ASP A 108 35.47 -1.95 -7.22
N GLN A 109 34.53 -1.01 -7.35
CA GLN A 109 34.83 0.41 -7.57
C GLN A 109 35.37 1.08 -6.30
N THR A 110 34.81 0.76 -5.13
CA THR A 110 35.32 1.22 -3.83
C THR A 110 36.68 0.63 -3.49
N LEU A 111 36.95 -0.62 -3.90
CA LEU A 111 38.25 -1.25 -3.66
C LEU A 111 39.36 -0.59 -4.51
N TYR A 112 39.03 -0.22 -5.75
CA TYR A 112 39.95 0.47 -6.64
C TYR A 112 40.33 1.86 -6.13
N GLU A 113 39.37 2.64 -5.62
CA GLU A 113 39.62 3.97 -5.03
C GLU A 113 40.52 3.91 -3.79
N VAL A 114 40.39 2.88 -2.95
CA VAL A 114 41.29 2.65 -1.81
C VAL A 114 42.68 2.23 -2.28
N SER A 115 42.77 1.45 -3.35
CA SER A 115 44.05 0.95 -3.90
C SER A 115 44.86 2.03 -4.62
N THR A 116 44.23 3.11 -5.10
CA THR A 116 44.93 4.25 -5.72
C THR A 116 45.35 5.33 -4.73
N SER A 117 44.86 5.26 -3.49
CA SER A 117 45.35 6.11 -2.40
C SER A 117 46.70 5.59 -1.91
N ALA A 118 47.66 6.49 -1.71
CA ALA A 118 48.99 6.12 -1.25
C ALA A 118 48.90 5.33 0.08
N PRO A 119 49.62 4.21 0.23
CA PRO A 119 49.65 3.49 1.49
C PRO A 119 50.21 4.41 2.59
N PRO A 120 49.60 4.41 3.80
CA PRO A 120 50.01 5.27 4.92
C PRO A 120 51.46 5.03 5.39
N ASP A 121 52.08 3.92 4.97
CA ASP A 121 53.45 3.56 5.31
C ASP A 121 54.51 4.38 4.55
N ALA A 122 54.13 5.18 3.55
CA ALA A 122 55.05 6.03 2.79
C ALA A 122 55.57 7.25 3.58
N GLU A 123 54.98 7.56 4.74
CA GLU A 123 55.35 8.72 5.57
C GLU A 123 56.40 8.41 6.65
N PHE A 124 56.83 7.15 6.82
CA PHE A 124 57.73 6.75 7.92
C PHE A 124 59.21 6.56 7.53
N GLU A 125 59.60 6.78 6.27
CA GLU A 125 61.01 6.74 5.83
C GLU A 125 61.54 8.14 5.44
N MET A 126 61.53 9.09 6.38
CA MET A 126 62.33 10.32 6.31
C MET A 126 62.98 10.64 7.65
#